data_AF-A0A928QS52-F1
#
_entry.id   AF-A0A928QS52-F1
#
_cell.length_a   1.000
_cell.length_b   1.000
_cell.length_c   1.000
_cell.angle_alpha   90.00
_cell.angle_beta   90.00
_cell.angle_gamma   90.00
#
_symmetry.space_group_name_H-M   'P 1'
#
loop_
_entity.id
_entity.type
_entity.pdbx_description
1 polymer ?
#
loop_
_entity_poly.entity_id
_entity_poly.type
_entity_poly.pdbx_seq_one_letter_code
_entity_poly.pdbx_strand_id
1 'polypeptide(L)'
;MDYIIHAVIIFIISLMVIGVLKIFKGPINFALKLLLNILFGYVCLFIINLAGDLIGITLSINVVTAGIVGCLGTPGVIILLILKWIALI
;
A
#
# COMPACT_ATOMS: atom_id res chain seq x y z
N MET A 1 -45.13 -8.06 26.07
CA MET A 1 -44.80 -7.02 25.06
C MET A 1 -43.29 -6.77 25.01
N ASP A 2 -42.58 -7.00 26.11
CA ASP A 2 -41.14 -6.72 26.27
C ASP A 2 -40.23 -7.55 25.36
N TYR A 3 -40.62 -8.80 25.06
CA TYR A 3 -39.87 -9.70 24.17
C TYR A 3 -39.71 -9.14 22.75
N ILE A 4 -40.74 -8.44 22.26
CA ILE A 4 -40.76 -7.85 20.91
C ILE A 4 -39.81 -6.65 20.88
N ILE A 5 -39.78 -5.86 21.94
CA ILE A 5 -38.93 -4.67 22.06
C ILE A 5 -37.45 -5.10 22.08
N HIS A 6 -37.09 -6.13 22.85
CA HIS A 6 -35.73 -6.68 22.86
C HIS A 6 -35.31 -7.24 21.50
N ALA A 7 -36.20 -7.96 20.80
CA ALA A 7 -35.91 -8.48 19.47
C ALA A 7 -35.65 -7.36 18.44
N VAL A 8 -36.43 -6.28 18.48
CA VAL A 8 -36.24 -5.11 17.60
C VAL A 8 -34.91 -4.41 17.89
N ILE A 9 -34.54 -4.25 19.16
CA ILE A 9 -33.25 -3.63 19.55
C ILE A 9 -32.07 -4.47 19.04
N ILE A 10 -32.11 -5.79 19.23
CA ILE A 10 -31.06 -6.70 18.76
C ILE A 10 -30.94 -6.64 17.22
N PHE A 11 -32.06 -6.58 16.52
CA PHE A 11 -32.09 -6.47 15.06
C PHE A 11 -31.44 -5.17 14.56
N ILE A 12 -31.76 -4.04 15.18
CA ILE A 12 -31.18 -2.72 14.84
C ILE A 12 -29.67 -2.69 15.11
N ILE A 13 -29.22 -3.24 16.25
CA ILE A 13 -27.80 -3.31 16.60
C ILE A 13 -27.05 -4.19 15.59
N SER A 14 -27.61 -5.35 15.23
CA SER A 14 -27.02 -6.24 14.23
C SER A 14 -26.84 -5.56 12.87
N LEU A 15 -27.84 -4.81 12.41
CA LEU A 15 -27.76 -4.02 11.17
C LEU A 15 -26.67 -2.94 11.23
N MET A 16 -26.53 -2.23 12.35
CA MET A 16 -25.45 -1.24 12.51
C MET A 16 -24.07 -1.89 12.45
N VAL A 17 -23.86 -3.02 13.14
CA VAL A 17 -22.57 -3.72 13.16
C VAL A 17 -22.18 -4.18 11.76
N ILE A 18 -23.12 -4.75 10.99
CA ILE A 18 -22.87 -5.18 9.60
C ILE A 18 -22.53 -3.97 8.71
N GLY A 19 -23.22 -2.84 8.89
CA GLY A 19 -22.94 -1.60 8.16
C GLY A 19 -21.51 -1.09 8.38
N VAL A 20 -21.07 -1.02 9.63
CA VAL A 20 -19.71 -0.58 10.00
C VAL A 20 -18.65 -1.54 9.44
N LEU A 21 -18.84 -2.85 9.56
CA LEU A 21 -17.91 -3.84 9.03
C LEU A 21 -17.75 -3.74 7.50
N LYS A 22 -18.83 -3.42 6.78
CA LYS A 22 -18.80 -3.28 5.32
C LYS A 22 -18.03 -2.04 4.87
N ILE A 23 -18.12 -0.94 5.63
CA ILE A 23 -17.35 0.29 5.38
C ILE A 23 -15.85 0.03 5.58
N PHE A 24 -15.46 -0.74 6.59
CA PHE A 24 -14.05 -1.07 6.86
C PHE A 24 -13.42 -2.07 5.86
N LYS A 25 -14.22 -2.91 5.17
CA LYS A 25 -13.70 -3.84 4.15
C LYS A 25 -13.12 -3.12 2.92
N GLY A 26 -13.62 -1.95 2.57
CA GLY A 26 -13.09 -1.12 1.47
C GLY A 26 -11.61 -0.75 1.67
N PRO A 27 -11.26 -0.01 2.73
CA PRO A 27 -9.89 0.43 2.99
C PRO A 27 -8.94 -0.74 3.29
N ILE A 28 -9.40 -1.84 3.91
CA ILE A 28 -8.54 -3.00 4.17
C ILE A 28 -8.02 -3.63 2.87
N ASN A 29 -8.90 -3.79 1.87
CA ASN A 29 -8.53 -4.38 0.60
C ASN A 29 -7.63 -3.45 -0.22
N PHE A 30 -7.84 -2.14 -0.10
CA PHE A 30 -6.95 -1.15 -0.70
C PHE A 30 -5.57 -1.17 -0.06
N ALA A 31 -5.49 -1.19 1.27
CA ALA A 31 -4.23 -1.28 2.01
C ALA A 31 -3.46 -2.56 1.68
N LEU A 32 -4.13 -3.70 1.55
CA LEU A 32 -3.51 -4.96 1.14
C LEU A 32 -2.99 -4.91 -0.31
N LYS A 33 -3.75 -4.33 -1.25
CA LYS A 33 -3.27 -4.10 -2.63
C LYS A 33 -2.06 -3.16 -2.67
N LEU A 34 -2.09 -2.10 -1.87
CA LEU A 34 -0.97 -1.17 -1.73
C LEU A 34 0.25 -1.89 -1.16
N LEU A 35 0.09 -2.71 -0.12
CA LEU A 35 1.17 -3.45 0.50
C LEU A 35 1.82 -4.45 -0.48
N LEU A 36 1.00 -5.15 -1.28
CA LEU A 36 1.50 -6.02 -2.35
C LEU A 36 2.26 -5.21 -3.42
N ASN A 37 1.74 -4.06 -3.85
CA ASN A 37 2.43 -3.19 -4.80
C ASN A 37 3.75 -2.63 -4.23
N ILE A 38 3.77 -2.26 -2.94
CA ILE A 38 4.99 -1.86 -2.22
C ILE A 38 6.00 -3.00 -2.21
N LEU A 39 5.57 -4.22 -1.90
CA LEU A 39 6.45 -5.38 -1.86
C LEU A 39 7.06 -5.67 -3.24
N PHE A 40 6.26 -5.67 -4.30
CA PHE A 40 6.75 -5.81 -5.67
C PHE A 40 7.70 -4.68 -6.07
N GLY A 41 7.35 -3.44 -5.72
CA GLY A 41 8.17 -2.26 -5.95
C GLY A 41 9.54 -2.34 -5.24
N TYR A 42 9.53 -2.83 -4.00
CA TYR A 42 10.74 -3.06 -3.20
C TYR A 42 11.61 -4.17 -3.80
N VAL A 43 11.01 -5.28 -4.24
CA VAL A 43 11.72 -6.37 -4.93
C VAL A 43 12.35 -5.88 -6.23
N CYS A 44 11.64 -5.08 -7.03
CA CYS A 44 12.20 -4.46 -8.24
C CYS A 44 13.38 -3.53 -7.92
N LEU A 45 13.25 -2.66 -6.91
CA LEU A 45 14.34 -1.81 -6.43
C LEU A 45 15.55 -2.63 -5.96
N PHE A 46 15.32 -3.74 -5.24
CA PHE A 46 16.37 -4.62 -4.76
C PHE A 46 17.16 -5.24 -5.91
N ILE A 47 16.47 -5.76 -6.93
CA ILE A 47 17.08 -6.33 -8.14
C ILE A 47 17.87 -5.25 -8.90
N ILE A 48 17.30 -4.05 -9.05
CA ILE A 48 17.95 -2.93 -9.72
C ILE A 48 19.18 -2.46 -8.94
N ASN A 49 19.17 -2.47 -7.62
CA ASN A 49 20.33 -2.09 -6.81
C ASN A 49 21.45 -3.14 -6.94
N LEU A 50 21.08 -4.43 -7.03
CA LEU A 50 22.02 -5.52 -7.30
C LEU A 50 22.70 -5.38 -8.66
N ALA A 51 21.93 -5.01 -9.70
CA ALA A 51 22.45 -4.73 -11.04
C ALA A 51 23.10 -3.33 -11.16
N GLY A 52 22.69 -2.39 -10.31
CA GLY A 52 23.11 -1.00 -10.29
C GLY A 52 24.54 -0.82 -9.81
N ASP A 53 25.08 -1.80 -9.07
CA ASP A 53 26.50 -1.88 -8.74
C ASP A 53 27.38 -1.97 -9.99
N LEU A 54 26.89 -2.61 -11.08
CA LEU A 54 27.57 -2.64 -12.38
C LEU A 54 27.39 -1.36 -13.20
N ILE A 55 26.35 -0.56 -12.92
CA ILE A 55 25.96 0.62 -13.68
C ILE A 55 26.41 1.92 -12.98
N GLY A 56 26.88 1.84 -11.72
CA GLY A 56 27.29 2.98 -10.90
C GLY A 56 26.14 3.81 -10.32
N ILE A 57 24.89 3.33 -10.47
CA ILE A 57 23.68 4.00 -9.97
C ILE A 57 23.07 3.15 -8.85
N THR A 58 23.56 3.34 -7.63
CA THR A 58 22.98 2.70 -6.43
C THR A 58 21.85 3.55 -5.88
N LEU A 59 20.61 3.05 -5.91
CA LEU A 59 19.47 3.73 -5.28
C LEU A 59 19.43 3.36 -3.81
N SER A 60 19.50 4.34 -2.90
CA SER A 60 19.45 4.04 -1.46
C SER A 60 18.07 3.48 -1.12
N ILE A 61 18.03 2.26 -0.57
CA ILE A 61 16.81 1.57 -0.15
C ILE A 61 16.44 2.13 1.22
N ASN A 62 15.58 3.15 1.23
CA ASN A 62 15.08 3.77 2.44
C ASN A 62 13.54 3.83 2.41
N VAL A 63 12.93 4.19 3.55
CA VAL A 63 11.46 4.23 3.68
C VAL A 63 10.83 5.21 2.68
N VAL A 64 11.53 6.29 2.34
CA VAL A 64 11.07 7.31 1.38
C VAL A 64 11.06 6.75 -0.04
N THR A 65 12.14 6.12 -0.50
CA THR A 65 12.25 5.54 -1.85
C THR A 65 11.36 4.32 -2.01
N ALA A 66 11.26 3.47 -1.00
CA ALA A 66 10.32 2.35 -0.96
C ALA A 66 8.86 2.82 -0.94
N GLY A 67 8.54 3.90 -0.22
CA GLY A 67 7.22 4.51 -0.20
C GLY A 67 6.82 5.09 -1.56
N ILE A 68 7.74 5.82 -2.22
CA ILE A 68 7.53 6.37 -3.57
C ILE A 68 7.30 5.25 -4.58
N VAL A 69 8.18 4.26 -4.62
CA VAL A 69 8.05 3.12 -5.55
C VAL A 69 6.85 2.24 -5.22
N GLY A 70 6.48 2.11 -3.95
CA GLY A 70 5.32 1.30 -3.60
C GLY A 70 3.98 1.97 -3.84
N CYS A 71 3.90 3.30 -3.72
CA CYS A 71 2.72 4.07 -4.10
C CYS A 71 2.57 4.20 -5.61
N LEU A 72 3.67 4.42 -6.34
CA LEU A 72 3.66 4.63 -7.79
C LEU A 72 3.83 3.32 -8.58
N GLY A 73 4.41 2.27 -8.01
CA GLY A 73 4.76 1.02 -8.68
C GLY A 73 6.01 1.14 -9.56
N THR A 74 5.99 0.44 -10.71
CA THR A 74 7.01 0.52 -11.77
C THR A 74 7.36 1.95 -12.23
N PRO A 75 6.42 2.90 -12.41
CA PRO A 75 6.80 4.28 -12.78
C PRO A 75 7.53 5.02 -11.65
N GLY A 76 7.32 4.66 -10.39
CA GLY A 76 8.07 5.23 -9.27
C GLY A 76 9.56 4.91 -9.36
N VAL A 77 9.91 3.69 -9.82
CA VAL A 77 11.31 3.29 -10.04
C VAL A 77 11.96 4.17 -11.10
N ILE A 78 11.27 4.38 -12.23
CA ILE A 78 11.75 5.19 -13.36
C ILE A 78 12.01 6.63 -12.91
N ILE A 79 11.09 7.21 -12.15
CA ILE A 79 11.22 8.57 -11.61
C ILE A 79 12.42 8.69 -10.67
N LEU A 80 12.61 7.73 -9.75
CA LEU A 80 13.75 7.75 -8.84
C LEU A 80 15.08 7.59 -9.58
N LEU A 81 15.11 6.79 -10.65
CA LEU A 81 16.29 6.61 -11.49
C LEU A 81 16.66 7.90 -12.21
N ILE A 82 15.67 8.59 -12.80
CA ILE A 82 15.87 9.89 -13.47
C ILE A 82 16.31 10.95 -12.48
N LEU A 83 15.68 11.02 -11.29
CA LEU A 83 16.02 11.99 -10.26
C LEU A 83 17.43 11.77 -9.71
N LYS A 84 17.82 10.50 -9.52
CA LYS A 84 19.20 10.16 -9.15
C LYS A 84 20.16 10.61 -10.24
N TRP A 85 19.87 10.33 -11.51
CA TRP A 85 20.73 10.70 -12.63
C TRP A 85 20.90 12.22 -12.76
N ILE A 86 19.83 13.00 -12.57
CA ILE A 86 19.90 14.47 -12.61
C ILE A 86 20.63 15.07 -11.40
N ALA A 87 20.58 14.43 -10.24
CA ALA A 87 21.26 14.87 -9.03
C ALA A 87 22.73 14.41 -8.94
N LEU A 88 23.14 13.48 -9.81
CA LEU A 88 24.51 12.94 -9.90
C LEU A 88 25.31 13.60 -11.04
N ILE A 89 24.64 14.32 -11.96
CA ILE A 89 25.25 15.27 -12.90
C ILE A 89 25.53 16.60 -12.18
#